data_AF-A0A1B6MBZ1-F1
#
_entry.id   AF-A0A1B6MBZ1-F1
#
_cell.length_a   1.000
_cell.length_b   1.000
_cell.length_c   1.000
_cell.angle_alpha   90.00
_cell.angle_beta   90.00
_cell.angle_gamma   90.00
#
_symmetry.space_group_name_H-M   'P 1'
#
loop_
_entity.id
_entity.type
_entity.pdbx_description
1 polymer ?
#
loop_
_entity_poly.entity_id
_entity_poly.type
_entity_poly.pdbx_seq_one_letter_code
_entity_poly.pdbx_strand_id
1 'polypeptide(L)'
;MAAIRHALQHEVFQPCDERLLAFVHVSKAFKKKKTSFLCISVTKETPLVVNIYQVKKTDKNVMKKKRSWSLNNLTLVDGKTNSPETHEFDLNFDKVYKWYASNLQERQCFLIVLWKQCSSYSLKERPEFKNLPKEWISGELSPSETQSQVTALTGEVEAEGEDYQALTEREEMDLEQLMTQCGSAVSNAEAFMETLARDLSVLDGENVQSVLASEKQVAHLMEQLEVAITEVERVESQLNSYDNILCHIRNTMDKMEEKNMLIEVANRNNQKLLSELERVIFQLELPKKHQNALEDADLTTKEGLRDAVAAG
;
A
#
# COMPACT_ATOMS: atom_id res chain seq x y z
N MET A 1 16.70 -4.15 -19.70
CA MET A 1 15.35 -4.42 -19.14
C MET A 1 15.41 -4.79 -17.65
N ALA A 2 16.31 -5.70 -17.24
CA ALA A 2 16.48 -6.12 -15.84
C ALA A 2 16.74 -4.96 -14.85
N ALA A 3 17.62 -4.01 -15.19
CA ALA A 3 17.93 -2.86 -14.32
C ALA A 3 16.71 -1.97 -14.01
N ILE A 4 15.83 -1.73 -15.00
CA ILE A 4 14.61 -0.94 -14.81
C ILE A 4 13.59 -1.72 -13.98
N ARG A 5 13.45 -3.03 -14.23
CA ARG A 5 12.60 -3.91 -13.42
C ARG A 5 13.04 -3.92 -11.96
N HIS A 6 14.34 -4.08 -11.72
CA HIS A 6 14.94 -4.04 -10.38
C HIS A 6 14.70 -2.69 -9.70
N ALA A 7 14.93 -1.58 -10.40
CA ALA A 7 14.67 -0.24 -9.86
C ALA A 7 13.18 -0.03 -9.52
N LEU A 8 12.26 -0.42 -10.41
CA LEU A 8 10.82 -0.34 -10.13
C LEU A 8 10.44 -1.21 -8.92
N GLN A 9 10.92 -2.46 -8.87
CA GLN A 9 10.65 -3.37 -7.77
C GLN A 9 11.16 -2.81 -6.44
N HIS A 10 12.43 -2.42 -6.35
CA HIS A 10 13.06 -1.97 -5.09
C HIS A 10 12.61 -0.56 -4.67
N GLU A 11 12.51 0.39 -5.59
CA GLU A 11 12.22 1.79 -5.24
C GLU A 11 10.73 2.09 -5.10
N VAL A 12 9.85 1.34 -5.79
CA VAL A 12 8.42 1.70 -5.91
C VAL A 12 7.48 0.67 -5.29
N PHE A 13 7.78 -0.62 -5.41
CA PHE A 13 6.85 -1.70 -5.04
C PHE A 13 7.22 -2.41 -3.73
N GLN A 14 8.51 -2.64 -3.48
CA GLN A 14 8.99 -3.25 -2.24
C GLN A 14 8.64 -2.45 -0.99
N PRO A 15 8.71 -1.09 -0.96
CA PRO A 15 8.29 -0.32 0.21
C PRO A 15 6.78 -0.36 0.48
N CYS A 16 5.99 -0.95 -0.41
CA CYS A 16 4.54 -1.13 -0.26
C CYS A 16 4.16 -2.61 -0.14
N ASP A 17 5.12 -3.51 0.10
CA ASP A 17 4.92 -4.97 0.12
C ASP A 17 4.19 -5.52 -1.11
N GLU A 18 4.49 -4.93 -2.27
CA GLU A 18 3.96 -5.35 -3.56
C GLU A 18 5.06 -6.01 -4.42
N ARG A 19 4.67 -7.04 -5.17
CA ARG A 19 5.51 -7.70 -6.18
C ARG A 19 5.11 -7.22 -7.57
N LEU A 20 6.08 -6.71 -8.33
CA LEU A 20 5.91 -6.29 -9.72
C LEU A 20 5.81 -7.52 -10.63
N LEU A 21 4.68 -7.66 -11.31
CA LEU A 21 4.43 -8.74 -12.27
C LEU A 21 4.98 -8.35 -13.65
N ALA A 22 4.50 -7.24 -14.22
CA ALA A 22 4.92 -6.74 -15.52
C ALA A 22 4.98 -5.21 -15.53
N PHE A 23 5.77 -4.67 -16.46
CA PHE A 23 5.79 -3.24 -16.75
C PHE A 23 5.93 -2.99 -18.25
N VAL A 24 5.48 -1.82 -18.70
CA VAL A 24 5.68 -1.33 -20.06
C VAL A 24 5.99 0.16 -20.04
N HIS A 25 7.02 0.56 -20.80
CA HIS A 25 7.32 1.98 -21.00
C HIS A 25 6.34 2.59 -22.01
N VAL A 26 5.61 3.63 -21.60
CA VAL A 26 4.54 4.24 -22.39
C VAL A 26 4.63 5.76 -22.47
N SER A 27 4.09 6.32 -23.54
CA SER A 27 3.73 7.71 -23.67
C SER A 27 2.22 7.84 -23.88
N LYS A 28 1.66 9.04 -23.63
CA LYS A 28 0.27 9.30 -24.05
C LYS A 28 0.26 9.45 -25.57
N ALA A 29 -0.71 8.84 -26.26
CA ALA A 29 -0.80 8.81 -27.72
C ALA A 29 -0.53 10.18 -28.41
N PHE A 30 -0.99 11.29 -27.81
CA PHE A 30 -0.82 12.65 -28.35
C PHE A 30 0.31 13.49 -27.71
N LYS A 31 1.06 12.95 -26.75
CA LYS A 31 2.12 13.67 -26.01
C LYS A 31 3.37 12.79 -25.84
N LYS A 32 4.04 12.48 -26.95
CA LYS A 32 5.26 11.63 -27.02
C LYS A 32 6.38 12.05 -26.05
N LYS A 33 6.50 13.34 -25.70
CA LYS A 33 7.53 13.85 -24.77
C LYS A 33 7.31 13.47 -23.29
N LYS A 34 6.10 13.08 -22.86
CA LYS A 34 5.80 12.78 -21.45
C LYS A 34 5.67 11.28 -21.21
N THR A 35 6.80 10.60 -21.08
CA THR A 35 6.86 9.16 -20.83
C THR A 35 6.48 8.79 -19.38
N SER A 36 6.09 7.54 -19.18
CA SER A 36 5.75 6.91 -17.89
C SER A 36 5.90 5.40 -18.03
N PHE A 37 5.93 4.68 -16.92
CA PHE A 37 5.77 3.24 -16.90
C PHE A 37 4.35 2.91 -16.48
N LEU A 38 3.74 1.93 -17.13
CA LEU A 38 2.60 1.21 -16.56
C LEU A 38 3.13 -0.07 -15.91
N CYS A 39 2.63 -0.37 -14.73
CA CYS A 39 3.09 -1.50 -13.93
C CYS A 39 1.89 -2.27 -13.39
N ILE A 40 1.97 -3.59 -13.38
CA ILE A 40 1.01 -4.47 -12.74
C ILE A 40 1.70 -5.04 -11.51
N SER A 41 1.15 -4.85 -10.32
CA SER A 41 1.68 -5.44 -9.10
C SER A 41 0.61 -6.17 -8.32
N VAL A 42 1.06 -7.09 -7.47
CA VAL A 42 0.22 -7.86 -6.55
C VAL A 42 0.76 -7.67 -5.12
N THR A 43 -0.13 -7.53 -4.14
CA THR A 43 0.27 -7.50 -2.72
C THR A 43 0.86 -8.86 -2.32
N LYS A 44 1.82 -8.87 -1.38
CA LYS A 44 2.37 -10.10 -0.81
C LYS A 44 1.48 -10.68 0.29
N GLU A 45 0.75 -9.83 0.99
CA GLU A 45 -0.14 -10.21 2.08
C GLU A 45 -1.54 -10.59 1.58
N THR A 46 -2.22 -11.44 2.35
CA THR A 46 -3.60 -11.85 2.08
C THR A 46 -4.60 -10.84 2.64
N PRO A 47 -5.67 -10.50 1.90
CA PRO A 47 -6.03 -10.99 0.58
C PRO A 47 -5.11 -10.44 -0.53
N LEU A 48 -4.76 -11.29 -1.51
CA LEU A 48 -3.94 -10.88 -2.65
C LEU A 48 -4.74 -9.90 -3.53
N VAL A 49 -4.26 -8.67 -3.65
CA VAL A 49 -4.88 -7.61 -4.46
C VAL A 49 -3.96 -7.23 -5.61
N VAL A 50 -4.50 -7.25 -6.83
CA VAL A 50 -3.79 -6.82 -8.03
C VAL A 50 -4.15 -5.37 -8.38
N ASN A 51 -3.13 -4.55 -8.60
CA ASN A 51 -3.25 -3.13 -8.94
C ASN A 51 -2.42 -2.78 -10.18
N ILE A 52 -2.91 -1.82 -10.94
CA ILE A 52 -2.23 -1.23 -12.10
C ILE A 52 -1.81 0.19 -11.72
N TYR A 53 -0.54 0.51 -11.94
CA TYR A 53 0.04 1.80 -11.55
C TYR A 53 0.62 2.53 -12.76
N GLN A 54 0.42 3.85 -12.81
CA GLN A 54 1.21 4.73 -13.67
C GLN A 54 2.37 5.30 -12.85
N VAL A 55 3.60 4.91 -13.16
CA VAL A 55 4.82 5.41 -12.51
C VAL A 55 5.49 6.46 -13.40
N LYS A 56 5.97 7.56 -12.80
CA LYS A 56 6.75 8.60 -13.49
C LYS A 56 8.03 8.92 -12.73
N LYS A 57 9.08 9.23 -13.49
CA LYS A 57 10.27 9.88 -12.99
C LYS A 57 9.96 11.35 -12.69
N THR A 58 10.34 11.79 -11.51
CA THR A 58 10.32 13.20 -11.10
C THR A 58 11.57 13.91 -11.63
N ASP A 59 11.61 15.25 -11.54
CA ASP A 59 12.77 16.04 -11.98
C ASP A 59 14.07 15.69 -11.22
N LYS A 60 13.93 15.11 -10.02
CA LYS A 60 15.03 14.56 -9.20
C LYS A 60 15.41 13.12 -9.57
N ASN A 61 14.95 12.62 -10.73
CA ASN A 61 15.14 11.24 -11.21
C ASN A 61 14.54 10.13 -10.32
N VAL A 62 13.74 10.48 -9.30
CA VAL A 62 13.06 9.51 -8.42
C VAL A 62 11.76 9.03 -9.06
N MET A 63 11.51 7.72 -9.07
CA MET A 63 10.28 7.12 -9.60
C MET A 63 9.16 7.16 -8.55
N LYS A 64 7.96 7.64 -8.93
CA LYS A 64 6.79 7.69 -8.04
C LYS A 64 5.51 7.24 -8.73
N LYS A 65 4.63 6.58 -7.96
CA LYS A 65 3.25 6.25 -8.35
C LYS A 65 2.47 7.54 -8.58
N LYS A 66 2.10 7.82 -9.83
CA LYS A 66 1.29 8.99 -10.22
C LYS A 66 -0.21 8.68 -10.21
N ARG A 67 -0.58 7.47 -10.61
CA ARG A 67 -1.97 6.97 -10.58
C ARG A 67 -1.96 5.51 -10.17
N SER A 68 -3.04 5.10 -9.54
CA SER A 68 -3.32 3.71 -9.16
C SER A 68 -4.73 3.36 -9.61
N TRP A 69 -4.89 2.15 -10.13
CA TRP A 69 -6.17 1.56 -10.52
C TRP A 69 -6.24 0.14 -9.98
N SER A 70 -7.33 -0.20 -9.30
CA SER A 70 -7.59 -1.60 -8.94
C SER A 70 -7.92 -2.40 -10.20
N LEU A 71 -7.43 -3.65 -10.27
CA LEU A 71 -7.79 -4.55 -11.37
C LEU A 71 -9.30 -4.77 -11.47
N ASN A 72 -10.01 -4.71 -10.33
CA ASN A 72 -11.48 -4.81 -10.27
C ASN A 72 -12.23 -3.72 -11.02
N ASN A 73 -11.58 -2.57 -11.29
CA ASN A 73 -12.21 -1.45 -11.98
C ASN A 73 -11.97 -1.49 -13.50
N LEU A 74 -11.20 -2.46 -13.99
CA LEU A 74 -10.91 -2.60 -15.42
C LEU A 74 -12.12 -3.21 -16.12
N THR A 75 -12.62 -2.54 -17.17
CA THR A 75 -13.82 -2.97 -17.91
C THR A 75 -13.52 -3.45 -19.33
N LEU A 76 -12.55 -2.82 -20.01
CA LEU A 76 -12.15 -3.17 -21.37
C LEU A 76 -10.66 -2.93 -21.58
N VAL A 77 -10.01 -3.84 -22.29
CA VAL A 77 -8.67 -3.69 -22.86
C VAL A 77 -8.79 -3.75 -24.37
N ASP A 78 -8.36 -2.70 -25.07
CA ASP A 78 -8.40 -2.62 -26.54
C ASP A 78 -6.97 -2.53 -27.10
N GLY A 79 -6.53 -3.58 -27.77
CA GLY A 79 -5.22 -3.67 -28.43
C GLY A 79 -5.12 -2.87 -29.74
N LYS A 80 -6.17 -2.15 -30.15
CA LYS A 80 -6.32 -1.39 -31.41
C LYS A 80 -6.34 -2.21 -32.68
N THR A 81 -5.49 -3.20 -32.80
CA THR A 81 -5.42 -4.08 -33.97
C THR A 81 -4.93 -5.45 -33.53
N ASN A 82 -5.43 -6.51 -34.16
CA ASN A 82 -4.95 -7.88 -33.96
C ASN A 82 -3.50 -8.10 -34.41
N SER A 83 -2.81 -7.08 -34.91
CA SER A 83 -1.41 -7.15 -35.31
C SER A 83 -0.49 -6.99 -34.09
N PRO A 84 0.48 -7.90 -33.88
CA PRO A 84 1.46 -7.78 -32.80
C PRO A 84 2.39 -6.56 -32.97
N GLU A 85 2.47 -5.98 -34.16
CA GLU A 85 3.35 -4.83 -34.48
C GLU A 85 2.78 -3.46 -34.06
N THR A 86 1.61 -3.44 -33.42
CA THR A 86 0.98 -2.19 -32.99
C THR A 86 1.58 -1.69 -31.68
N HIS A 87 1.90 -0.40 -31.56
CA HIS A 87 2.39 0.18 -30.30
C HIS A 87 1.26 0.69 -29.40
N GLU A 88 0.07 0.92 -29.97
CA GLU A 88 -1.05 1.53 -29.27
C GLU A 88 -1.92 0.49 -28.56
N PHE A 89 -2.48 0.89 -27.43
CA PHE A 89 -3.50 0.16 -26.70
C PHE A 89 -4.25 1.09 -25.75
N ASP A 90 -5.50 0.75 -25.45
CA ASP A 90 -6.36 1.50 -24.53
C ASP A 90 -6.75 0.64 -23.34
N LEU A 91 -6.75 1.25 -22.15
CA LEU A 91 -7.29 0.67 -20.92
C LEU A 91 -8.52 1.47 -20.49
N ASN A 92 -9.64 0.79 -20.28
CA ASN A 92 -10.89 1.41 -19.85
C ASN A 92 -11.16 1.09 -18.39
N PHE A 93 -11.22 2.14 -17.59
CA PHE A 93 -11.66 2.09 -16.19
C PHE A 93 -12.91 2.97 -16.05
N ASP A 94 -12.83 4.02 -15.22
CA ASP A 94 -13.77 5.14 -15.18
C ASP A 94 -13.76 5.95 -16.49
N LYS A 95 -12.59 6.00 -17.14
CA LYS A 95 -12.32 6.74 -18.38
C LYS A 95 -11.43 5.90 -19.28
N VAL A 96 -11.39 6.28 -20.56
CA VAL A 96 -10.52 5.65 -21.57
C VAL A 96 -9.11 6.24 -21.47
N TYR A 97 -8.12 5.40 -21.21
CA TYR A 97 -6.72 5.76 -21.17
C TYR A 97 -5.96 5.21 -22.38
N LYS A 98 -5.58 6.11 -23.30
CA LYS A 98 -4.87 5.77 -24.53
C LYS A 98 -3.36 5.82 -24.35
N TRP A 99 -2.69 4.71 -24.63
CA TRP A 99 -1.26 4.54 -24.43
C TRP A 99 -0.54 4.16 -25.72
N TYR A 100 0.71 4.59 -25.80
CA TYR A 100 1.64 4.22 -26.86
C TYR A 100 2.88 3.61 -26.20
N ALA A 101 3.10 2.31 -26.39
CA ALA A 101 4.25 1.59 -25.86
C ALA A 101 5.53 1.95 -26.62
N SER A 102 6.64 2.11 -25.91
CA SER A 102 7.95 2.33 -26.53
C SER A 102 8.57 1.05 -27.09
N ASN A 103 8.14 -0.12 -26.61
CA ASN A 103 8.66 -1.42 -27.01
C ASN A 103 7.49 -2.40 -27.21
N LEU A 104 7.47 -3.09 -28.35
CA LEU A 104 6.43 -4.06 -28.72
C LEU A 104 6.43 -5.29 -27.83
N GLN A 105 7.62 -5.80 -27.47
CA GLN A 105 7.76 -6.95 -26.57
C GLN A 105 7.26 -6.60 -25.16
N GLU A 106 7.60 -5.42 -24.64
CA GLU A 106 7.09 -4.96 -23.34
C GLU A 106 5.56 -4.82 -23.35
N ARG A 107 4.98 -4.31 -24.45
CA ARG A 107 3.53 -4.23 -24.65
C ARG A 107 2.90 -5.61 -24.62
N GLN A 108 3.44 -6.56 -25.40
CA GLN A 108 2.96 -7.93 -25.46
C GLN A 108 2.99 -8.58 -24.08
N CYS A 109 4.14 -8.57 -23.40
CA CYS A 109 4.29 -9.14 -22.07
C CYS A 109 3.31 -8.50 -21.07
N PHE A 110 3.16 -7.18 -21.09
CA PHE A 110 2.23 -6.47 -20.22
C PHE A 110 0.77 -6.90 -20.45
N LEU A 111 0.33 -7.01 -21.70
CA LEU A 111 -1.05 -7.37 -22.04
C LEU A 111 -1.36 -8.85 -21.73
N ILE A 112 -0.41 -9.76 -21.98
CA ILE A 112 -0.54 -11.18 -21.60
C ILE A 112 -0.64 -11.31 -20.08
N VAL A 113 0.24 -10.66 -19.33
CA VAL A 113 0.20 -10.71 -17.86
C VAL A 113 -1.11 -10.09 -17.34
N LEU A 114 -1.56 -8.97 -17.91
CA LEU A 114 -2.82 -8.34 -17.56
C LEU A 114 -4.00 -9.30 -17.75
N TRP A 115 -4.08 -9.96 -18.91
CA TRP A 115 -5.10 -10.95 -19.19
C TRP A 115 -5.05 -12.12 -18.19
N LYS A 116 -3.86 -12.68 -17.94
CA LYS A 116 -3.69 -13.76 -16.96
C LYS A 116 -4.18 -13.37 -15.56
N GLN A 117 -3.90 -12.14 -15.11
CA GLN A 117 -4.39 -11.66 -13.82
C GLN A 117 -5.93 -11.51 -13.81
N CYS A 118 -6.52 -11.01 -14.90
CA CYS A 118 -7.98 -10.92 -15.03
C CYS A 118 -8.67 -12.29 -15.07
N SER A 119 -8.01 -13.31 -15.62
CA SER A 119 -8.54 -14.67 -15.73
C SER A 119 -8.35 -15.50 -14.45
N SER A 120 -7.24 -15.30 -13.74
CA SER A 120 -6.87 -16.11 -12.55
C SER A 120 -7.51 -15.61 -11.26
N TYR A 121 -7.81 -14.31 -11.15
CA TYR A 121 -8.46 -13.73 -9.97
C TYR A 121 -9.98 -13.70 -10.11
N SER A 122 -10.69 -13.92 -8.99
CA SER A 122 -12.15 -13.79 -8.91
C SER A 122 -12.58 -12.32 -8.96
N LEU A 123 -12.55 -11.74 -10.16
CA LEU A 123 -13.11 -10.41 -10.42
C LEU A 123 -14.64 -10.46 -10.36
N LYS A 124 -15.26 -9.39 -9.83
CA LYS A 124 -16.73 -9.24 -9.82
C LYS A 124 -17.32 -9.23 -11.23
N GLU A 125 -16.64 -8.55 -12.16
CA GLU A 125 -16.94 -8.52 -13.58
C GLU A 125 -15.64 -8.73 -14.35
N ARG A 126 -15.64 -9.62 -15.35
CA ARG A 126 -14.45 -9.88 -16.17
C ARG A 126 -14.34 -8.80 -17.25
N PRO A 127 -13.20 -8.11 -17.37
CA PRO A 127 -12.99 -7.16 -18.45
C PRO A 127 -13.00 -7.85 -19.81
N GLU A 128 -13.54 -7.15 -20.81
CA GLU A 128 -13.53 -7.60 -22.19
C GLU A 128 -12.17 -7.27 -22.83
N PHE A 129 -11.60 -8.18 -23.63
CA PHE A 129 -10.35 -7.95 -24.37
C PHE A 129 -10.65 -7.93 -25.86
N LYS A 130 -10.43 -6.77 -26.51
CA LYS A 130 -10.67 -6.54 -27.94
C LYS A 130 -9.37 -6.30 -28.69
N ASN A 131 -9.38 -6.66 -29.97
CA ASN A 131 -8.32 -6.34 -30.91
C ASN A 131 -6.93 -6.82 -30.44
N LEU A 132 -6.87 -8.04 -29.91
CA LEU A 132 -5.65 -8.68 -29.44
C LEU A 132 -5.51 -10.05 -30.09
N PRO A 133 -4.27 -10.50 -30.38
CA PRO A 133 -4.01 -11.85 -30.87
C PRO A 133 -4.63 -12.89 -29.93
N LYS A 134 -5.29 -13.90 -30.50
CA LYS A 134 -5.98 -14.94 -29.70
C LYS A 134 -4.98 -15.70 -28.85
N GLU A 135 -3.77 -15.91 -29.37
CA GLU A 135 -2.65 -16.58 -28.71
C GLU A 135 -2.33 -15.95 -27.35
N TRP A 136 -2.58 -14.64 -27.17
CA TRP A 136 -2.32 -13.93 -25.92
C TRP A 136 -3.41 -14.15 -24.86
N ILE A 137 -4.59 -14.63 -25.27
CA ILE A 137 -5.85 -14.68 -24.52
C ILE A 137 -6.40 -16.12 -24.45
N SER A 138 -5.74 -17.10 -25.08
CA SER A 138 -6.29 -18.46 -25.19
C SER A 138 -6.00 -19.40 -24.02
N GLY A 139 -5.17 -19.04 -23.04
CA GLY A 139 -4.81 -19.93 -21.92
C GLY A 139 -4.02 -21.21 -22.30
N GLU A 140 -4.07 -21.63 -23.57
CA GLU A 140 -3.35 -22.75 -24.19
C GLU A 140 -2.03 -22.30 -24.85
N LEU A 141 -1.20 -21.56 -24.11
CA LEU A 141 0.20 -21.47 -24.50
C LEU A 141 0.88 -22.69 -23.89
N SER A 142 1.31 -23.62 -24.75
CA SER A 142 2.21 -24.71 -24.38
C SER A 142 3.33 -24.16 -23.48
N PRO A 143 3.70 -24.84 -22.38
CA PRO A 143 4.71 -24.34 -21.44
C PRO A 143 6.03 -23.96 -22.12
N SER A 144 6.33 -24.58 -23.26
CA SER A 144 7.60 -24.46 -23.99
C SER A 144 7.92 -23.06 -24.54
N GLU A 145 6.93 -22.31 -25.03
CA GLU A 145 7.19 -20.99 -25.65
C GLU A 145 7.21 -19.85 -24.62
N THR A 146 6.48 -20.02 -23.51
CA THR A 146 6.43 -19.02 -22.44
C THR A 146 7.55 -19.21 -21.43
N GLN A 147 8.03 -20.45 -21.19
CA GLN A 147 9.19 -20.69 -20.32
C GLN A 147 10.46 -20.07 -20.92
N SER A 148 10.68 -20.15 -22.23
CA SER A 148 11.88 -19.54 -22.83
C SER A 148 11.91 -18.00 -22.76
N GLN A 149 10.75 -17.31 -22.77
CA GLN A 149 10.68 -15.83 -22.71
C GLN A 149 10.38 -15.27 -21.31
N VAL A 150 9.73 -16.03 -20.43
CA VAL A 150 9.42 -15.61 -19.05
C VAL A 150 10.47 -16.11 -18.07
N THR A 151 11.00 -17.34 -18.22
CA THR A 151 12.03 -17.90 -17.33
C THR A 151 13.39 -17.21 -17.48
N ALA A 152 13.72 -16.68 -18.67
CA ALA A 152 14.87 -15.81 -18.88
C ALA A 152 14.82 -14.49 -18.05
N LEU A 153 13.66 -14.14 -17.48
CA LEU A 153 13.45 -12.96 -16.64
C LEU A 153 13.00 -13.29 -15.19
N THR A 154 12.69 -14.54 -14.85
CA THR A 154 12.16 -14.93 -13.53
C THR A 154 12.94 -15.99 -12.78
N GLY A 155 13.98 -16.61 -13.36
CA GLY A 155 15.01 -17.32 -12.60
C GLY A 155 14.52 -18.38 -11.60
N GLU A 156 13.63 -19.27 -12.01
CA GLU A 156 13.26 -20.45 -11.23
C GLU A 156 13.30 -21.70 -12.14
N VAL A 157 14.05 -22.70 -11.69
CA VAL A 157 14.26 -24.00 -12.32
C VAL A 157 13.43 -25.01 -11.52
N GLU A 158 12.41 -25.60 -12.13
CA GLU A 158 11.84 -26.86 -11.65
C GLU A 158 12.10 -27.91 -12.74
N ALA A 159 12.93 -28.87 -12.37
CA ALA A 159 13.26 -30.03 -13.15
C ALA A 159 12.22 -31.11 -12.86
N GLU A 160 11.43 -31.51 -13.86
CA GLU A 160 10.95 -32.90 -14.02
C GLU A 160 10.56 -33.15 -15.49
N GLY A 161 11.15 -34.19 -16.08
CA GLY A 161 10.82 -34.70 -17.42
C GLY A 161 12.02 -34.69 -18.36
N GLU A 162 12.83 -35.75 -18.33
CA GLU A 162 13.86 -36.02 -19.34
C GLU A 162 13.20 -36.32 -20.70
N ASP A 163 12.80 -35.27 -21.41
CA ASP A 163 12.72 -35.28 -22.87
C ASP A 163 14.02 -34.69 -23.40
N TYR A 164 14.63 -35.35 -24.38
CA TYR A 164 15.95 -35.03 -24.92
C TYR A 164 16.07 -33.54 -25.28
N GLN A 165 16.83 -32.81 -24.46
CA GLN A 165 17.12 -31.41 -24.68
C GLN A 165 18.35 -31.30 -25.59
N ALA A 166 18.17 -30.75 -26.78
CA ALA A 166 19.30 -30.41 -27.65
C ALA A 166 20.17 -29.38 -26.91
N LEU A 167 21.48 -29.62 -26.87
CA LEU A 167 22.45 -28.70 -26.28
C LEU A 167 22.24 -27.31 -26.87
N THR A 168 22.19 -26.30 -26.01
CA THR A 168 22.20 -24.92 -26.47
C THR A 168 23.53 -24.62 -27.15
N GLU A 169 23.56 -23.69 -28.12
CA GLU A 169 24.80 -23.29 -28.81
C GLU A 169 25.92 -22.88 -27.84
N ARG A 170 25.55 -22.42 -26.63
CA ARG A 170 26.49 -22.09 -25.57
C ARG A 170 27.04 -23.32 -24.85
N GLU A 171 26.19 -24.29 -24.55
CA GLU A 171 26.62 -25.58 -23.97
C GLU A 171 27.47 -26.38 -24.95
N GLU A 172 27.15 -26.34 -26.25
CA GLU A 172 27.96 -26.95 -27.31
C GLU A 172 29.34 -26.28 -27.38
N MET A 173 29.40 -24.95 -27.36
CA MET A 173 30.67 -24.21 -27.33
C MET A 173 31.49 -24.48 -26.05
N ASP A 174 30.83 -24.55 -24.89
CA ASP A 174 31.50 -24.86 -23.62
C ASP A 174 32.00 -26.31 -23.59
N LEU A 175 31.24 -27.26 -24.15
CA LEU A 175 31.64 -28.65 -24.31
C LEU A 175 32.81 -28.79 -25.28
N GLU A 176 32.80 -28.08 -26.41
CA GLU A 176 33.91 -28.00 -27.35
C GLU A 176 35.16 -27.39 -26.69
N GLN A 177 34.98 -26.33 -25.88
CA GLN A 177 36.07 -25.72 -25.14
C GLN A 177 36.66 -26.69 -24.10
N LEU A 178 35.83 -27.45 -23.40
CA LEU A 178 36.23 -28.49 -22.44
C LEU A 178 36.97 -29.63 -23.15
N MET A 179 36.44 -30.11 -24.29
CA MET A 179 37.09 -31.11 -25.15
C MET A 179 38.45 -30.63 -25.67
N THR A 180 38.58 -29.33 -25.96
CA THR A 180 39.83 -28.72 -26.44
C THR A 180 40.86 -28.51 -25.32
N GLN A 181 40.42 -28.13 -24.12
CA GLN A 181 41.30 -28.00 -22.95
C GLN A 181 41.86 -29.34 -22.49
N CYS A 182 41.09 -30.42 -22.64
CA CYS A 182 41.54 -31.78 -22.38
C CYS A 182 42.35 -32.38 -23.56
N GLY A 183 43.26 -31.59 -24.14
CA GLY A 183 44.01 -31.79 -25.40
C GLY A 183 44.92 -33.02 -25.53
N SER A 184 44.63 -34.10 -24.81
CA SER A 184 45.23 -35.43 -24.94
C SER A 184 44.31 -36.58 -24.48
N ALA A 185 43.09 -36.30 -23.99
CA ALA A 185 42.19 -37.30 -23.40
C ALA A 185 41.33 -38.03 -24.44
N VAL A 186 41.28 -37.55 -25.68
CA VAL A 186 40.56 -38.20 -26.80
C VAL A 186 41.15 -39.57 -27.14
N SER A 187 42.42 -39.82 -26.79
CA SER A 187 43.07 -41.12 -27.01
C SER A 187 42.83 -42.14 -25.88
N ASN A 188 42.33 -41.72 -24.72
CA ASN A 188 42.03 -42.60 -23.59
C ASN A 188 40.80 -42.10 -22.81
N ALA A 189 39.61 -42.52 -23.26
CA ALA A 189 38.33 -42.13 -22.68
C ALA A 189 38.19 -42.53 -21.19
N GLU A 190 38.90 -43.57 -20.74
CA GLU A 190 38.87 -44.02 -19.35
C GLU A 190 39.56 -43.01 -18.42
N ALA A 191 40.74 -42.51 -18.80
CA ALA A 191 41.45 -41.48 -18.05
C ALA A 191 40.71 -40.12 -18.03
N PHE A 192 39.99 -39.82 -19.11
CA PHE A 192 39.10 -38.65 -19.18
C PHE A 192 37.94 -38.78 -18.18
N MET A 193 37.24 -39.93 -18.20
CA MET A 193 36.11 -40.20 -17.32
C MET A 193 36.52 -40.20 -15.84
N GLU A 194 37.69 -40.73 -15.51
CA GLU A 194 38.22 -40.69 -14.14
C GLU A 194 38.52 -39.27 -13.67
N THR A 195 39.02 -38.41 -14.55
CA THR A 195 39.28 -37.00 -14.22
C THR A 195 37.98 -36.23 -14.01
N LEU A 196 37.00 -36.44 -14.88
CA LEU A 196 35.66 -35.84 -14.76
C LEU A 196 34.92 -36.32 -13.51
N ALA A 197 35.03 -37.60 -13.15
CA ALA A 197 34.46 -38.15 -11.93
C ALA A 197 35.12 -37.56 -10.67
N ARG A 198 36.43 -37.33 -10.71
CA ARG A 198 37.16 -36.69 -9.61
C ARG A 198 36.75 -35.24 -9.44
N ASP A 199 36.69 -34.48 -10.53
CA ASP A 199 36.32 -33.06 -10.50
C ASP A 199 34.86 -32.89 -10.07
N LEU A 200 33.96 -33.76 -10.54
CA LEU A 200 32.57 -33.82 -10.08
C LEU A 200 32.48 -34.10 -8.58
N SER A 201 33.26 -35.06 -8.06
CA SER A 201 33.28 -35.37 -6.62
C SER A 201 33.78 -34.20 -5.76
N VAL A 202 34.72 -33.40 -6.25
CA VAL A 202 35.19 -32.20 -5.56
C VAL A 202 34.12 -31.12 -5.57
N LEU A 203 33.51 -30.87 -6.74
CA LEU A 203 32.40 -29.93 -6.90
C LEU A 203 31.19 -30.29 -6.01
N ASP A 204 30.85 -31.57 -5.92
CA ASP A 204 29.77 -32.04 -5.05
C ASP A 204 30.10 -31.80 -3.57
N GLY A 205 31.35 -31.99 -3.17
CA GLY A 205 31.83 -31.66 -1.82
C GLY A 205 31.73 -30.16 -1.51
N GLU A 206 32.14 -29.31 -2.44
CA GLU A 206 32.05 -27.85 -2.32
C GLU A 206 30.59 -27.36 -2.31
N ASN A 207 29.73 -27.95 -3.15
CA ASN A 207 28.30 -27.64 -3.19
C ASN A 207 27.61 -28.00 -1.87
N VAL A 208 27.84 -29.20 -1.34
CA VAL A 208 27.29 -29.63 -0.05
C VAL A 208 27.75 -28.67 1.07
N GLN A 209 29.02 -28.30 1.08
CA GLN A 209 29.57 -27.39 2.09
C GLN A 209 28.97 -25.97 1.98
N SER A 210 28.75 -25.48 0.75
CA SER A 210 28.14 -24.17 0.50
C SER A 210 26.66 -24.15 0.91
N VAL A 211 25.91 -25.20 0.58
CA VAL A 211 24.52 -25.38 1.01
C VAL A 211 24.43 -25.45 2.54
N LEU A 212 25.25 -26.26 3.20
CA LEU A 212 25.33 -26.36 4.67
C LEU A 212 25.69 -25.01 5.34
N ALA A 213 26.59 -24.24 4.74
CA ALA A 213 26.96 -22.92 5.24
C ALA A 213 25.78 -21.93 5.14
N SER A 214 25.04 -21.97 4.03
CA SER A 214 23.84 -21.14 3.83
C SER A 214 22.70 -21.53 4.78
N GLU A 215 22.51 -22.82 5.08
CA GLU A 215 21.48 -23.28 6.01
C GLU A 215 21.67 -22.69 7.42
N LYS A 216 22.91 -22.68 7.92
CA LYS A 216 23.23 -22.09 9.22
C LYS A 216 22.97 -20.57 9.26
N GLN A 217 23.26 -19.87 8.16
CA GLN A 217 22.99 -18.44 8.05
C GLN A 217 21.49 -18.14 8.02
N VAL A 218 20.71 -18.96 7.30
CA VAL A 218 19.25 -18.84 7.26
C VAL A 218 18.64 -19.12 8.63
N ALA A 219 19.11 -20.13 9.35
CA ALA A 219 18.66 -20.43 10.71
C ALA A 219 18.93 -19.26 11.67
N HIS A 220 20.12 -18.65 11.60
CA HIS A 220 20.44 -17.49 12.43
C HIS A 220 19.57 -16.27 12.08
N LEU A 221 19.27 -16.06 10.81
CA LEU A 221 18.37 -14.98 10.38
C LEU A 221 16.94 -15.20 10.91
N MET A 222 16.45 -16.45 10.90
CA MET A 222 15.15 -16.79 11.44
C MET A 222 15.07 -16.52 12.96
N GLU A 223 16.12 -16.87 13.71
CA GLU A 223 16.21 -16.54 15.14
C GLU A 223 16.19 -15.02 15.38
N GLN A 224 16.91 -14.23 14.58
CA GLN A 224 16.86 -12.77 14.67
C GLN A 224 15.46 -12.21 14.35
N LEU A 225 14.74 -12.80 13.39
CA LEU A 225 13.37 -12.41 13.08
C LEU A 225 12.41 -12.72 14.22
N GLU A 226 12.55 -13.88 14.89
CA GLU A 226 11.76 -14.19 16.08
C GLU A 226 12.00 -13.18 17.20
N VAL A 227 13.25 -12.84 17.47
CA VAL A 227 13.57 -11.79 18.46
C VAL A 227 12.95 -10.45 18.08
N ALA A 228 13.04 -10.06 16.79
CA ALA A 228 12.43 -8.82 16.32
C ALA A 228 10.90 -8.82 16.47
N ILE A 229 10.23 -9.94 16.20
CA ILE A 229 8.78 -10.10 16.39
C ILE A 229 8.42 -9.91 17.86
N THR A 230 9.11 -10.59 18.77
CA THR A 230 8.83 -10.46 20.23
C THR A 230 9.02 -9.03 20.74
N GLU A 231 10.01 -8.29 20.20
CA GLU A 231 10.24 -6.90 20.56
C GLU A 231 9.14 -5.97 20.02
N VAL A 232 8.62 -6.23 18.82
CA VAL A 232 7.48 -5.50 18.25
C VAL A 232 6.22 -5.74 19.09
N GLU A 233 5.93 -6.98 19.47
CA GLU A 233 4.80 -7.31 20.35
C GLU A 233 4.91 -6.60 21.71
N ARG A 234 6.12 -6.51 22.26
CA ARG A 234 6.38 -5.75 23.49
C ARG A 234 6.06 -4.27 23.34
N VAL A 235 6.46 -3.66 22.22
CA VAL A 235 6.18 -2.26 21.92
C VAL A 235 4.68 -2.03 21.71
N GLU A 236 3.99 -2.93 21.01
CA GLU A 236 2.55 -2.86 20.80
C GLU A 236 1.78 -2.92 22.11
N SER A 237 2.15 -3.84 23.02
CA SER A 237 1.58 -3.92 24.36
C SER A 237 1.77 -2.63 25.16
N GLN A 238 2.97 -2.03 25.08
CA GLN A 238 3.25 -0.75 25.72
C GLN A 238 2.40 0.39 25.12
N LEU A 239 2.21 0.40 23.80
CA LEU A 239 1.39 1.40 23.11
C LEU A 239 -0.10 1.27 23.47
N ASN A 240 -0.60 0.04 23.59
CA ASN A 240 -1.94 -0.25 24.10
C ASN A 240 -2.13 0.24 25.55
N SER A 241 -1.10 0.15 26.39
CA SER A 241 -1.17 0.71 27.75
C SER A 241 -1.32 2.23 27.74
N TYR A 242 -0.60 2.92 26.86
CA TYR A 242 -0.71 4.37 26.72
C TYR A 242 -2.07 4.79 26.16
N ASP A 243 -2.61 4.06 25.17
CA ASP A 243 -3.93 4.36 24.61
C ASP A 243 -5.04 4.19 25.66
N ASN A 244 -4.95 3.15 26.50
CA ASN A 244 -5.87 2.97 27.62
C ASN A 244 -5.81 4.14 28.61
N ILE A 245 -4.62 4.64 28.94
CA ILE A 245 -4.46 5.81 29.82
C ILE A 245 -5.05 7.05 29.15
N LEU A 246 -4.81 7.27 27.86
CA LEU A 246 -5.37 8.40 27.11
C LEU A 246 -6.89 8.34 27.02
N CYS A 247 -7.46 7.15 26.84
CA CYS A 247 -8.90 6.93 26.87
C CYS A 247 -9.48 7.28 28.25
N HIS A 248 -8.83 6.83 29.33
CA HIS A 248 -9.23 7.21 30.68
C HIS A 248 -9.18 8.73 30.89
N ILE A 249 -8.09 9.39 30.47
CA ILE A 249 -7.93 10.84 30.59
C ILE A 249 -9.04 11.58 29.83
N ARG A 250 -9.32 11.16 28.58
CA ARG A 250 -10.42 11.71 27.78
C ARG A 250 -11.76 11.58 28.51
N ASN A 251 -12.09 10.39 28.99
CA ASN A 251 -13.34 10.16 29.72
C ASN A 251 -13.43 11.00 31.01
N THR A 252 -12.31 11.21 31.71
CA THR A 252 -12.29 12.10 32.88
C THR A 252 -12.45 13.57 32.51
N MET A 253 -11.89 14.00 31.38
CA MET A 253 -12.04 15.36 30.88
C MET A 253 -13.49 15.64 30.49
N ASP A 254 -14.15 14.71 29.77
CA ASP A 254 -15.56 14.85 29.38
C ASP A 254 -16.49 14.94 30.60
N LYS A 255 -16.26 14.09 31.62
CA LYS A 255 -17.00 14.15 32.89
C LYS A 255 -16.76 15.46 33.65
N MET A 256 -15.53 15.99 33.59
CA MET A 256 -15.20 17.26 34.23
C MET A 256 -15.86 18.43 33.50
N GLU A 257 -15.92 18.40 32.17
CA GLU A 257 -16.62 19.39 31.36
C GLU A 257 -18.12 19.40 31.66
N GLU A 258 -18.77 18.24 31.72
CA GLU A 258 -20.17 18.12 32.12
C GLU A 258 -20.41 18.69 33.52
N LYS A 259 -19.55 18.34 34.49
CA LYS A 259 -19.62 18.89 35.85
C LYS A 259 -19.44 20.40 35.86
N ASN A 260 -18.53 20.95 35.05
CA ASN A 260 -18.29 22.39 34.97
C ASN A 260 -19.50 23.12 34.38
N MET A 261 -20.14 22.57 33.34
CA MET A 261 -21.39 23.10 32.80
C MET A 261 -22.50 23.14 33.86
N LEU A 262 -22.65 22.08 34.65
CA LEU A 262 -23.64 22.04 35.74
C LEU A 262 -23.36 23.12 36.81
N ILE A 263 -22.09 23.35 37.15
CA ILE A 263 -21.67 24.41 38.08
C ILE A 263 -22.00 25.79 37.51
N GLU A 264 -21.74 26.05 36.22
CA GLU A 264 -22.08 27.32 35.59
C GLU A 264 -23.59 27.59 35.58
N VAL A 265 -24.40 26.56 35.27
CA VAL A 265 -25.85 26.65 35.33
C VAL A 265 -26.33 26.93 36.76
N ALA A 266 -25.78 26.23 37.76
CA ALA A 266 -26.11 26.46 39.17
C ALA A 266 -25.75 27.89 39.61
N ASN A 267 -24.57 28.39 39.24
CA ASN A 267 -24.16 29.76 39.53
C ASN A 267 -25.06 30.80 38.87
N ARG A 268 -25.42 30.60 37.60
CA ARG A 268 -26.36 31.47 36.88
C ARG A 268 -27.74 31.46 37.53
N ASN A 269 -28.23 30.32 38.00
CA ASN A 269 -29.50 30.22 38.71
C ASN A 269 -29.43 30.94 40.06
N ASN A 270 -28.36 30.76 40.82
CA ASN A 270 -28.15 31.44 42.10
C ASN A 270 -28.08 32.96 41.93
N GLN A 271 -27.42 33.47 40.89
CA GLN A 271 -27.41 34.90 40.57
C GLN A 271 -28.81 35.43 40.28
N LYS A 272 -29.60 34.71 39.46
CA LYS A 272 -30.99 35.10 39.18
C LYS A 272 -31.85 35.09 40.43
N LEU A 273 -31.74 34.05 41.25
CA LEU A 273 -32.42 33.94 42.53
C LEU A 273 -32.07 35.11 43.46
N LEU A 274 -30.80 35.50 43.50
CA LEU A 274 -30.35 36.67 44.27
C LEU A 274 -30.99 37.96 43.75
N SER A 275 -30.96 38.21 42.44
CA SER A 275 -31.58 39.41 41.86
C SER A 275 -33.10 39.47 42.09
N GLU A 276 -33.76 38.31 42.03
CA GLU A 276 -35.19 38.20 42.35
C GLU A 276 -35.48 38.48 43.83
N LEU A 277 -34.64 37.95 44.73
CA LEU A 277 -34.72 38.24 46.16
C LEU A 277 -34.50 39.73 46.45
N GLU A 278 -33.49 40.34 45.85
CA GLU A 278 -33.21 41.78 45.95
C GLU A 278 -34.38 42.61 45.44
N ARG A 279 -35.02 42.20 44.35
CA ARG A 279 -36.22 42.85 43.81
C ARG A 279 -37.39 42.78 44.78
N VAL A 280 -37.63 41.62 45.38
CA VAL A 280 -38.70 41.44 46.38
C VAL A 280 -38.42 42.27 47.63
N ILE A 281 -37.17 42.29 48.11
CA ILE A 281 -36.74 43.15 49.22
C ILE A 281 -37.01 44.60 48.88
N PHE A 282 -36.61 45.07 47.70
CA PHE A 282 -36.84 46.46 47.26
C PHE A 282 -38.33 46.82 47.17
N GLN A 283 -39.19 45.89 46.75
CA GLN A 283 -40.65 46.09 46.71
C GLN A 283 -41.27 46.16 48.11
N LEU A 284 -40.70 45.43 49.07
CA LEU A 284 -41.16 45.42 50.47
C LEU A 284 -40.52 46.55 51.31
N GLU A 285 -39.42 47.13 50.84
CA GLU A 285 -38.70 48.19 51.54
C GLU A 285 -39.48 49.51 51.46
N LEU A 286 -40.08 49.88 52.59
CA LEU A 286 -40.77 51.15 52.72
C LEU A 286 -39.73 52.29 52.67
N PRO A 287 -39.90 53.32 51.81
CA PRO A 287 -38.97 54.44 51.76
C PRO A 287 -38.79 55.11 53.13
N LYS A 288 -37.55 55.45 53.50
CA LYS A 288 -37.20 56.06 54.80
C LYS A 288 -38.02 57.30 55.16
N LYS A 289 -38.48 58.05 54.16
CA LYS A 289 -39.38 59.21 54.37
C LYS A 289 -40.73 58.78 54.95
N HIS A 290 -41.30 57.71 54.43
CA HIS A 290 -42.55 57.14 54.93
C HIS A 290 -42.35 56.42 56.27
N GLN A 291 -41.21 55.75 56.48
CA GLN A 291 -40.84 55.20 57.80
C GLN A 291 -40.78 56.29 58.88
N ASN A 292 -40.04 57.38 58.63
CA ASN A 292 -39.92 58.49 59.58
C ASN A 292 -41.26 59.21 59.80
N ALA A 293 -42.07 59.38 58.75
CA ALA A 293 -43.40 59.99 58.86
C ALA A 293 -44.40 59.13 59.66
N LEU A 294 -44.19 57.81 59.72
CA LEU A 294 -44.99 56.88 60.53
C LEU A 294 -44.45 56.71 61.95
N GLU A 295 -43.13 56.81 62.17
CA GLU A 295 -42.49 56.69 63.49
C GLU A 295 -42.60 57.96 64.34
N ASP A 296 -42.43 59.15 63.74
CA ASP A 296 -42.50 60.46 64.42
C ASP A 296 -43.51 61.38 63.71
N ALA A 297 -44.77 60.95 63.70
CA ALA A 297 -45.85 61.64 63.00
C ALA A 297 -46.23 62.95 63.68
N ASP A 298 -45.77 64.09 63.17
CA ASP A 298 -46.28 65.41 63.57
C ASP A 298 -47.66 65.67 62.95
N LEU A 299 -48.71 65.27 63.65
CA LEU A 299 -50.10 65.48 63.24
C LEU A 299 -50.61 66.91 63.47
N THR A 300 -49.78 67.81 63.98
CA THR A 300 -50.18 69.18 64.33
C THR A 300 -49.96 70.17 63.18
N THR A 301 -49.05 69.85 62.25
CA THR A 301 -48.76 70.67 61.06
C THR A 301 -49.44 70.12 59.81
N LYS A 302 -49.83 71.02 58.88
CA LYS A 302 -50.46 70.63 57.60
C LYS A 302 -49.54 69.81 56.70
N GLU A 303 -48.23 69.94 56.88
CA GLU A 303 -47.21 69.18 56.13
C GLU A 303 -47.05 67.78 56.72
N GLY A 304 -46.91 67.64 58.05
CA GLY A 304 -46.83 66.33 58.70
C GLY A 304 -48.09 65.47 58.50
N LEU A 305 -49.28 66.07 58.46
CA LEU A 305 -50.52 65.34 58.13
C LEU A 305 -50.53 64.81 56.69
N ARG A 306 -49.98 65.56 55.72
CA ARG A 306 -49.89 65.12 54.31
C ARG A 306 -48.88 63.99 54.16
N ASP A 307 -47.76 64.08 54.85
CA ASP A 307 -46.71 63.07 54.78
C ASP A 307 -47.13 61.76 55.46
N ALA A 308 -47.88 61.81 56.56
CA ALA A 308 -48.47 60.65 57.21
C ALA A 308 -49.56 59.96 56.35
N VAL A 309 -50.41 60.74 55.67
CA VAL A 309 -51.43 60.20 54.73
C VAL A 309 -50.80 59.62 53.47
N ALA A 310 -49.66 60.16 53.01
CA ALA A 310 -48.93 59.61 51.88
C ALA A 310 -48.14 58.33 52.23
N ALA A 311 -47.91 58.07 53.52
CA ALA A 311 -47.15 56.93 54.02
C ALA A 311 -48.02 55.71 54.41
N GLY A 312 -49.29 55.92 54.74
CA GLY A 312 -50.26 54.87 55.10
C GLY A 312 -51.12 54.42 53.92
#